data_AF-A0A1E3Q8Y2-F1
#
_entry.id   AF-A0A1E3Q8Y2-F1
#
_cell.length_a   1.000
_cell.length_b   1.000
_cell.length_c   1.000
_cell.angle_alpha   90.00
_cell.angle_beta   90.00
_cell.angle_gamma   90.00
#
_symmetry.space_group_name_H-M   'P 1'
#
loop_
_entity.id
_entity.type
_entity.pdbx_description
1 polymer ?
#
loop_
_entity_poly.entity_id
_entity_poly.type
_entity_poly.pdbx_seq_one_letter_code
_entity_poly.pdbx_strand_id
1 'polypeptide(L)'
;DLPSLRSKPSTQVLLAVLYTYARSQGKNFGGDEEYIPAPAGFVDWATRVVGSGLEWIEDEDDRELIWDSASTRIAERCGRTAAPSMEREFEVEGLDASIVLYEPTLTADSLGLKTWGSSLLLANLFGERHRDLIPPSGRRVLELGSGTGLVGIVLGILGYPMLLTDLSEILPNLKRNMDKNKDRLSESRYSLDVNIEELNWLDFESSEAYRRRDKFETIVLSDPIYSSEHPQMLANVVRQFLEYENPQAQVMLQLPLRAKFVDIRADLWRKLRDIGLSPIRQHQERGRDDFGEETYFWSVWRPREYI
;
A
#
# COMPACT_ATOMS: atom_id res chain seq x y z
N ASP A 1 -36.03 -7.82 6.21
CA ASP A 1 -36.20 -8.91 5.23
C ASP A 1 -35.87 -8.45 3.82
N LEU A 2 -35.34 -9.36 3.00
CA LEU A 2 -34.98 -9.06 1.61
C LEU A 2 -36.26 -8.99 0.75
N PRO A 3 -36.53 -7.88 0.05
CA PRO A 3 -37.78 -7.69 -0.68
C PRO A 3 -37.83 -8.61 -1.90
N SER A 4 -38.99 -9.21 -2.15
CA SER A 4 -39.20 -10.04 -3.34
C SER A 4 -39.26 -9.16 -4.58
N LEU A 5 -38.45 -9.44 -5.61
CA LEU A 5 -38.52 -8.69 -6.88
C LEU A 5 -39.88 -8.84 -7.58
N ARG A 6 -40.62 -9.93 -7.29
CA ARG A 6 -41.97 -10.13 -7.84
C ARG A 6 -42.98 -9.10 -7.32
N SER A 7 -42.74 -8.50 -6.16
CA SER A 7 -43.61 -7.45 -5.61
C SER A 7 -43.27 -6.06 -6.16
N LYS A 8 -42.35 -5.96 -7.12
CA LYS A 8 -41.94 -4.69 -7.76
C LYS A 8 -41.59 -3.60 -6.74
N PRO A 9 -40.62 -3.84 -5.84
CA PRO A 9 -40.23 -2.87 -4.82
C PRO A 9 -39.71 -1.57 -5.45
N SER A 10 -39.97 -0.43 -4.82
CA SER A 10 -39.50 0.87 -5.33
C SER A 10 -37.97 1.01 -5.27
N THR A 11 -37.42 1.98 -6.02
CA THR A 11 -36.00 2.36 -5.98
C THR A 11 -35.51 2.52 -4.54
N GLN A 12 -36.26 3.27 -3.73
CA GLN A 12 -35.92 3.56 -2.34
C GLN A 12 -35.82 2.29 -1.49
N VAL A 13 -36.71 1.31 -1.69
CA VAL A 13 -36.69 0.05 -0.94
C VAL A 13 -35.47 -0.79 -1.32
N LEU A 14 -35.16 -0.88 -2.62
CA LEU A 14 -34.00 -1.63 -3.11
C LEU A 14 -32.69 -1.00 -2.64
N LEU A 15 -32.53 0.31 -2.82
CA LEU A 15 -31.34 1.05 -2.38
C LEU A 15 -31.19 1.03 -0.86
N ALA A 16 -32.27 1.16 -0.08
CA ALA A 16 -32.20 1.07 1.37
C ALA A 16 -31.62 -0.27 1.84
N VAL A 17 -32.03 -1.39 1.24
CA VAL A 17 -31.44 -2.71 1.54
C VAL A 17 -29.97 -2.78 1.11
N LEU A 18 -29.64 -2.29 -0.09
CA LEU A 18 -28.27 -2.29 -0.60
C LEU A 18 -27.33 -1.40 0.20
N TYR A 19 -27.81 -0.29 0.77
CA TYR A 19 -27.04 0.60 1.63
C TYR A 19 -26.94 0.07 3.06
N THR A 20 -28.00 -0.56 3.59
CA THR A 20 -27.99 -1.20 4.92
C THR A 20 -26.89 -2.25 5.03
N TYR A 21 -26.66 -3.01 3.95
CA TYR A 21 -25.65 -4.05 3.90
C TYR A 21 -24.40 -3.62 3.12
N ALA A 22 -24.19 -2.31 2.93
CA ALA A 22 -22.89 -1.82 2.50
C ALA A 22 -21.83 -2.20 3.55
N ARG A 23 -20.73 -2.79 3.12
CA ARG A 23 -19.55 -2.86 3.98
C ARG A 23 -18.85 -1.51 3.89
N SER A 24 -18.69 -0.83 5.03
CA SER A 24 -17.70 0.23 5.13
C SER A 24 -16.34 -0.36 4.79
N GLN A 25 -15.50 0.46 4.15
CA GLN A 25 -14.13 0.09 3.89
C GLN A 25 -13.40 0.20 5.22
N GLY A 26 -13.21 -0.94 5.88
CA GLY A 26 -12.40 -1.09 7.09
C GLY A 26 -11.20 -0.16 7.11
N LYS A 27 -11.02 0.58 8.21
CA LYS A 27 -9.72 1.16 8.50
C LYS A 27 -8.64 0.08 8.44
N ASN A 28 -7.45 0.44 7.95
CA ASN A 28 -6.35 -0.50 7.71
C ASN A 28 -6.81 -1.69 6.85
N PHE A 29 -6.59 -2.95 7.27
CA PHE A 29 -6.96 -4.17 6.52
C PHE A 29 -8.12 -4.95 7.12
N GLY A 30 -9.04 -4.25 7.79
CA GLY A 30 -10.20 -4.88 8.44
C GLY A 30 -9.86 -5.41 9.85
N GLY A 31 -10.03 -4.51 10.81
CA GLY A 31 -10.24 -4.80 12.23
C GLY A 31 -11.46 -4.02 12.71
N ASP A 32 -12.45 -4.74 13.25
CA ASP A 32 -13.56 -4.23 14.06
C ASP A 32 -14.41 -3.08 13.48
N GLU A 33 -14.99 -3.25 12.29
CA GLU A 33 -16.15 -2.43 11.92
C GLU A 33 -17.46 -3.12 12.29
N GLU A 34 -18.33 -2.41 13.02
CA GLU A 34 -19.73 -2.76 13.25
C GLU A 34 -20.52 -2.75 11.92
N TYR A 35 -20.30 -3.74 11.06
CA TYR A 35 -21.18 -3.93 9.91
C TYR A 35 -22.36 -4.81 10.30
N ILE A 36 -23.55 -4.48 9.80
CA ILE A 36 -24.73 -5.33 9.96
C ILE A 36 -24.48 -6.60 9.13
N PRO A 37 -24.43 -7.80 9.75
CA PRO A 37 -24.27 -9.04 9.01
C PRO A 37 -25.39 -9.17 7.98
N ALA A 38 -25.02 -9.41 6.73
CA ALA A 38 -26.02 -9.64 5.70
C ALA A 38 -26.80 -10.92 6.02
N PRO A 39 -28.14 -10.93 5.87
CA PRO A 39 -28.94 -12.12 6.12
C PRO A 39 -28.55 -13.24 5.14
N ALA A 40 -28.84 -14.48 5.51
CA ALA A 40 -28.66 -15.63 4.63
C ALA A 40 -29.37 -15.41 3.28
N GLY A 41 -28.69 -15.73 2.19
CA GLY A 41 -29.22 -15.52 0.83
C GLY A 41 -29.14 -14.09 0.30
N PHE A 42 -28.51 -13.15 1.02
CA PHE A 42 -28.31 -11.78 0.52
C PHE A 42 -27.55 -11.72 -0.82
N VAL A 43 -26.47 -12.50 -0.96
CA VAL A 43 -25.70 -12.55 -2.22
C VAL A 43 -26.57 -13.05 -3.37
N ASP A 44 -27.32 -14.13 -3.15
CA ASP A 44 -28.27 -14.66 -4.15
C ASP A 44 -29.35 -13.64 -4.51
N TRP A 45 -29.85 -12.88 -3.53
CA TRP A 45 -30.80 -11.80 -3.75
C TRP A 45 -30.20 -10.68 -4.58
N ALA A 46 -28.99 -10.21 -4.24
CA ALA A 46 -28.30 -9.17 -4.99
C ALA A 46 -27.99 -9.63 -6.43
N THR A 47 -27.59 -10.88 -6.64
CA THR A 47 -27.38 -11.45 -7.98
C THR A 47 -28.68 -11.44 -8.80
N ARG A 48 -29.83 -11.70 -8.17
CA ARG A 48 -31.14 -11.60 -8.85
C ARG A 48 -31.52 -10.15 -9.16
N VAL A 49 -31.12 -9.18 -8.33
CA VAL A 49 -31.31 -7.75 -8.61
C VAL A 49 -30.52 -7.36 -9.87
N VAL A 50 -29.23 -7.75 -9.94
CA VAL A 50 -28.37 -7.52 -11.11
C VAL A 50 -28.91 -8.21 -12.37
N GLY A 51 -29.38 -9.45 -12.24
CA GLY A 51 -29.98 -10.19 -13.36
C GLY A 51 -31.40 -9.78 -13.75
N SER A 52 -32.02 -8.85 -13.01
CA SER A 52 -33.38 -8.36 -13.29
C SER A 52 -33.32 -7.14 -14.20
N GLY A 53 -34.19 -7.09 -15.22
CA GLY A 53 -34.33 -5.89 -16.06
C GLY A 53 -34.94 -4.67 -15.35
N LEU A 54 -35.42 -4.85 -14.11
CA LEU A 54 -36.03 -3.79 -13.27
C LEU A 54 -37.10 -2.96 -14.01
N GLU A 55 -37.86 -3.58 -14.92
CA GLU A 55 -38.79 -2.92 -15.86
C GLU A 55 -39.89 -2.06 -15.20
N TRP A 56 -40.09 -2.21 -13.89
CA TRP A 56 -41.05 -1.42 -13.12
C TRP A 56 -40.47 -0.13 -12.54
N ILE A 57 -39.17 0.09 -12.68
CA ILE A 57 -38.48 1.34 -12.35
C ILE A 57 -38.37 2.13 -13.66
N GLU A 58 -39.06 3.27 -13.73
CA GLU A 58 -39.18 4.06 -14.96
C GLU A 58 -37.89 4.82 -15.30
N ASP A 59 -37.20 5.32 -14.27
CA ASP A 59 -35.96 6.08 -14.40
C ASP A 59 -34.78 5.13 -14.74
N GLU A 60 -33.99 5.50 -15.73
CA GLU A 60 -32.82 4.74 -16.18
C GLU A 60 -31.62 4.91 -15.26
N ASP A 61 -31.41 6.12 -14.73
CA ASP A 61 -30.32 6.44 -13.80
C ASP A 61 -30.53 5.68 -12.47
N ASP A 62 -31.77 5.58 -12.01
CA ASP A 62 -32.14 4.78 -10.84
C ASP A 62 -31.83 3.29 -11.05
N ARG A 63 -32.08 2.76 -12.26
CA ARG A 63 -31.79 1.36 -12.58
C ARG A 63 -30.29 1.09 -12.57
N GLU A 64 -29.50 1.96 -13.20
CA GLU A 64 -28.04 1.89 -13.20
C GLU A 64 -27.48 1.95 -11.77
N LEU A 65 -27.96 2.89 -10.96
CA LEU A 65 -27.54 3.03 -9.56
C LEU A 65 -27.85 1.78 -8.72
N ILE A 66 -29.02 1.16 -8.92
CA ILE A 66 -29.40 -0.09 -8.23
C ILE A 66 -28.48 -1.23 -8.67
N TRP A 67 -28.22 -1.39 -9.97
CA TRP A 67 -27.37 -2.45 -10.49
C TRP A 67 -25.93 -2.30 -10.04
N ASP A 68 -25.38 -1.09 -10.06
CA ASP A 68 -24.04 -0.78 -9.57
C ASP A 68 -23.93 -1.04 -8.08
N SER A 69 -24.92 -0.60 -7.31
CA SER A 69 -24.97 -0.84 -5.86
C SER A 69 -25.03 -2.35 -5.56
N ALA A 70 -25.89 -3.11 -6.26
CA ALA A 70 -26.01 -4.56 -6.08
C ALA A 70 -24.73 -5.31 -6.47
N SER A 71 -24.14 -4.96 -7.61
CA SER A 71 -22.87 -5.54 -8.08
C SER A 71 -21.74 -5.26 -7.08
N THR A 72 -21.67 -4.03 -6.56
CA THR A 72 -20.71 -3.63 -5.53
C THR A 72 -20.89 -4.44 -4.24
N ARG A 73 -22.14 -4.66 -3.79
CA ARG A 73 -22.42 -5.47 -2.59
C ARG A 73 -22.00 -6.93 -2.74
N ILE A 74 -22.10 -7.50 -3.96
CA ILE A 74 -21.61 -8.84 -4.27
C ILE A 74 -20.08 -8.84 -4.23
N ALA A 75 -19.44 -7.90 -4.93
CA ALA A 75 -17.99 -7.73 -5.02
C ALA A 75 -17.31 -7.63 -3.63
N GLU A 76 -17.85 -6.80 -2.72
CA GLU A 76 -17.39 -6.65 -1.33
C GLU A 76 -17.35 -7.96 -0.52
N ARG A 77 -18.07 -8.99 -0.98
CA ARG A 77 -18.21 -10.29 -0.32
C ARG A 77 -17.44 -11.40 -1.03
N CYS A 78 -16.85 -11.11 -2.19
CA CYS A 78 -16.04 -12.03 -2.98
C CYS A 78 -14.53 -11.88 -2.70
N GLY A 79 -14.13 -11.00 -1.79
CA GLY A 79 -12.73 -10.72 -1.42
C GLY A 79 -12.10 -9.62 -2.28
N ARG A 80 -10.86 -9.22 -1.94
CA ARG A 80 -10.19 -8.04 -2.53
C ARG A 80 -10.03 -8.11 -4.05
N THR A 81 -9.90 -9.31 -4.62
CA THR A 81 -9.74 -9.54 -6.07
C THR A 81 -10.99 -9.20 -6.88
N ALA A 82 -12.16 -9.18 -6.24
CA ALA A 82 -13.42 -8.80 -6.87
C ALA A 82 -13.86 -7.38 -6.49
N ALA A 83 -13.20 -6.75 -5.52
CA ALA A 83 -13.57 -5.43 -5.02
C ALA A 83 -13.26 -4.31 -6.05
N PRO A 84 -14.15 -3.32 -6.20
CA PRO A 84 -13.90 -2.16 -7.06
C PRO A 84 -12.73 -1.31 -6.54
N SER A 85 -12.41 -0.23 -7.24
CA SER A 85 -11.55 0.80 -6.70
C SER A 85 -12.13 1.37 -5.40
N MET A 86 -11.25 1.76 -4.49
CA MET A 86 -11.62 2.18 -3.16
C MET A 86 -10.68 3.25 -2.63
N GLU A 87 -11.20 4.06 -1.72
CA GLU A 87 -10.37 4.85 -0.82
C GLU A 87 -10.33 4.13 0.53
N ARG A 88 -9.13 4.03 1.09
CA ARG A 88 -8.85 3.35 2.35
C ARG A 88 -8.20 4.32 3.31
N GLU A 89 -8.69 4.31 4.53
CA GLU A 89 -8.10 5.07 5.62
C GLU A 89 -7.16 4.17 6.43
N PHE A 90 -5.92 4.61 6.60
CA PHE A 90 -4.92 3.93 7.41
C PHE A 90 -4.69 4.68 8.72
N GLU A 91 -4.92 4.02 9.83
CA GLU A 91 -4.49 4.51 11.14
C GLU A 91 -3.09 3.99 11.40
N VAL A 92 -2.14 4.93 11.53
CA VAL A 92 -0.73 4.65 11.72
C VAL A 92 -0.37 4.97 13.16
N GLU A 93 0.23 4.01 13.85
CA GLU A 93 0.67 4.17 15.24
C GLU A 93 1.64 5.35 15.35
N GLY A 94 1.43 6.23 16.33
CA GLY A 94 2.28 7.42 16.55
C GLY A 94 1.95 8.64 15.69
N LEU A 95 0.93 8.58 14.82
CA LEU A 95 0.38 9.75 14.13
C LEU A 95 -0.99 10.15 14.70
N ASP A 96 -1.24 11.46 14.79
CA ASP A 96 -2.54 12.01 15.24
C ASP A 96 -3.62 11.99 14.14
N ALA A 97 -3.20 11.82 12.89
CA ALA A 97 -4.07 11.80 11.73
C ALA A 97 -3.88 10.51 10.93
N SER A 98 -4.97 9.98 10.40
CA SER A 98 -4.97 8.85 9.48
C SER A 98 -4.29 9.18 8.13
N ILE A 99 -4.09 8.21 7.25
CA ILE A 99 -3.61 8.41 5.89
C ILE A 99 -4.66 7.87 4.93
N VAL A 100 -5.12 8.67 3.98
CA VAL A 100 -6.14 8.24 3.03
C VAL A 100 -5.50 7.93 1.69
N LEU A 101 -5.60 6.67 1.26
CA LEU A 101 -5.03 6.19 0.00
C LEU A 101 -6.12 5.70 -0.93
N TYR A 102 -6.02 6.04 -2.21
CA TYR A 102 -6.80 5.44 -3.27
C TYR A 102 -6.07 4.20 -3.80
N GLU A 103 -6.81 3.09 -3.82
CA GLU A 103 -6.43 1.82 -4.44
C GLU A 103 -7.38 1.53 -5.60
N PRO A 104 -6.92 1.39 -6.85
CA PRO A 104 -7.77 0.92 -7.94
C PRO A 104 -8.19 -0.55 -7.76
N THR A 105 -9.10 -1.00 -8.63
CA THR A 105 -9.48 -2.40 -8.74
C THR A 105 -8.24 -3.28 -8.90
N LEU A 106 -8.21 -4.38 -8.15
CA LEU A 106 -7.06 -5.30 -8.19
C LEU A 106 -7.17 -6.20 -9.43
N THR A 107 -6.22 -6.01 -10.34
CA THR A 107 -5.99 -6.79 -11.55
C THR A 107 -4.54 -7.28 -11.53
N ALA A 108 -4.17 -8.21 -12.42
CA ALA A 108 -2.78 -8.68 -12.49
C ALA A 108 -1.79 -7.52 -12.69
N ASP A 109 -2.19 -6.49 -13.44
CA ASP A 109 -1.36 -5.33 -13.78
C ASP A 109 -1.39 -4.23 -12.71
N SER A 110 -2.25 -4.32 -11.69
CA SER A 110 -2.39 -3.30 -10.64
C SER A 110 -1.88 -3.73 -9.26
N LEU A 111 -1.04 -4.77 -9.19
CA LEU A 111 -0.43 -5.22 -7.93
C LEU A 111 0.36 -4.13 -7.21
N GLY A 112 1.04 -3.25 -7.96
CA GLY A 112 1.76 -2.08 -7.42
C GLY A 112 0.85 -0.95 -6.93
N LEU A 113 -0.45 -1.00 -7.24
CA LEU A 113 -1.42 0.03 -6.87
C LEU A 113 -2.25 -0.36 -5.63
N LYS A 114 -1.95 -1.50 -5.01
CA LYS A 114 -2.53 -1.97 -3.76
C LYS A 114 -1.58 -1.69 -2.59
N THR A 115 -2.11 -1.29 -1.44
CA THR A 115 -1.33 -1.23 -0.20
C THR A 115 -1.23 -2.63 0.41
N TRP A 116 -0.03 -3.04 0.83
CA TRP A 116 0.24 -4.39 1.37
C TRP A 116 0.51 -4.34 2.87
N GLY A 117 0.33 -5.45 3.59
CA GLY A 117 0.54 -5.49 5.04
C GLY A 117 1.92 -5.00 5.48
N SER A 118 2.95 -5.26 4.65
CA SER A 118 4.32 -4.77 4.87
C SER A 118 4.40 -3.25 5.00
N SER A 119 3.68 -2.49 4.16
CA SER A 119 3.75 -1.03 4.22
C SER A 119 3.09 -0.48 5.48
N LEU A 120 2.02 -1.10 5.99
CA LEU A 120 1.36 -0.67 7.23
C LEU A 120 2.23 -0.97 8.46
N LEU A 121 2.79 -2.18 8.56
CA LEU A 121 3.70 -2.52 9.67
C LEU A 121 4.91 -1.59 9.70
N LEU A 122 5.50 -1.31 8.54
CA LEU A 122 6.64 -0.42 8.44
C LEU A 122 6.25 1.04 8.75
N ALA A 123 5.07 1.49 8.34
CA ALA A 123 4.52 2.80 8.69
C ALA A 123 4.31 2.95 10.20
N ASN A 124 3.68 1.97 10.85
CA ASN A 124 3.49 1.95 12.31
C ASN A 124 4.83 2.04 13.04
N LEU A 125 5.80 1.21 12.61
CA LEU A 125 7.13 1.22 13.19
C LEU A 125 7.82 2.59 13.07
N PHE A 126 7.63 3.31 11.96
CA PHE A 126 8.12 4.67 11.83
C PHE A 126 7.37 5.66 12.71
N GLY A 127 6.04 5.66 12.71
CA GLY A 127 5.29 6.59 13.54
C GLY A 127 5.62 6.46 15.03
N GLU A 128 5.86 5.25 15.52
CA GLU A 128 6.29 5.05 16.92
C GLU A 128 7.77 5.35 17.16
N ARG A 129 8.66 4.98 16.23
CA ARG A 129 10.10 4.84 16.52
C ARG A 129 11.03 5.54 15.54
N HIS A 130 10.55 6.45 14.69
CA HIS A 130 11.38 7.09 13.66
C HIS A 130 12.68 7.70 14.18
N ARG A 131 12.70 8.29 15.38
CA ARG A 131 13.92 8.89 15.98
C ARG A 131 15.00 7.87 16.33
N ASP A 132 14.63 6.61 16.59
CA ASP A 132 15.56 5.51 16.85
C ASP A 132 16.03 4.83 15.57
N LEU A 133 15.27 5.02 14.49
CA LEU A 133 15.40 4.28 13.25
C LEU A 133 16.08 5.09 12.17
N ILE A 134 15.70 6.35 11.98
CA ILE A 134 16.28 7.23 10.96
C ILE A 134 17.33 8.14 11.61
N PRO A 135 18.54 8.25 11.03
CA PRO A 135 19.59 9.10 11.58
C PRO A 135 19.15 10.55 11.83
N PRO A 136 19.57 11.20 12.94
CA PRO A 136 19.16 12.56 13.29
C PRO A 136 19.59 13.64 12.31
N SER A 137 20.60 13.35 11.48
CA SER A 137 21.00 14.19 10.34
C SER A 137 19.85 14.46 9.38
N GLY A 138 18.83 13.59 9.33
CA GLY A 138 17.62 13.78 8.56
C GLY A 138 17.89 14.01 7.07
N ARG A 139 18.99 13.46 6.54
CA ARG A 139 19.28 13.56 5.09
C ARG A 139 18.25 12.76 4.31
N ARG A 140 18.16 13.07 3.00
CA ARG A 140 17.17 12.48 2.08
C ARG A 140 17.05 10.96 2.25
N VAL A 141 15.81 10.51 2.38
CA VAL A 141 15.41 9.11 2.42
C VAL A 141 14.84 8.74 1.04
N LEU A 142 15.25 7.59 0.51
CA LEU A 142 14.73 7.04 -0.74
C LEU A 142 13.77 5.88 -0.43
N GLU A 143 12.55 5.94 -0.94
CA GLU A 143 11.66 4.78 -0.99
C GLU A 143 11.71 4.15 -2.39
N LEU A 144 12.07 2.86 -2.45
CA LEU A 144 12.07 2.07 -3.70
C LEU A 144 10.80 1.21 -3.76
N GLY A 145 10.02 1.37 -4.83
CA GLY A 145 8.77 0.63 -5.01
C GLY A 145 7.70 1.15 -4.04
N SER A 146 7.42 2.45 -4.12
CA SER A 146 6.54 3.16 -3.18
C SER A 146 5.07 2.71 -3.29
N GLY A 147 4.67 2.19 -4.45
CA GLY A 147 3.32 1.73 -4.74
C GLY A 147 2.28 2.82 -4.49
N THR A 148 1.45 2.60 -3.46
CA THR A 148 0.44 3.57 -3.01
C THR A 148 1.00 4.75 -2.22
N GLY A 149 2.22 4.64 -1.69
CA GLY A 149 2.94 5.72 -1.01
C GLY A 149 2.80 5.77 0.52
N LEU A 150 2.19 4.76 1.17
CA LEU A 150 1.90 4.81 2.61
C LEU A 150 3.14 5.16 3.46
N VAL A 151 4.24 4.43 3.28
CA VAL A 151 5.46 4.62 4.08
C VAL A 151 6.08 5.99 3.83
N GLY A 152 6.22 6.37 2.56
CA GLY A 152 6.76 7.66 2.16
C GLY A 152 5.95 8.86 2.64
N ILE A 153 4.62 8.79 2.60
CA ILE A 153 3.73 9.82 3.14
C ILE A 153 3.93 9.94 4.65
N VAL A 154 3.98 8.82 5.37
CA VAL A 154 4.20 8.81 6.83
C VAL A 154 5.55 9.43 7.20
N LEU A 155 6.64 9.05 6.53
CA LEU A 155 7.96 9.65 6.76
C LEU A 155 7.98 11.15 6.39
N GLY A 156 7.27 11.55 5.33
CA GLY A 156 7.08 12.96 4.98
C GLY A 156 6.38 13.75 6.08
N ILE A 157 5.31 13.21 6.66
CA ILE A 157 4.58 13.83 7.79
C ILE A 157 5.48 13.94 9.03
N LEU A 158 6.33 12.95 9.26
CA LEU A 158 7.33 12.94 10.35
C LEU A 158 8.49 13.92 10.10
N GLY A 159 8.52 14.61 8.95
CA GLY A 159 9.46 15.68 8.64
C GLY A 159 10.73 15.24 7.93
N TYR A 160 10.77 14.03 7.38
CA TYR A 160 11.93 13.55 6.62
C TYR A 160 11.86 13.97 5.15
N PRO A 161 12.94 14.50 4.55
CA PRO A 161 13.02 14.72 3.12
C PRO A 161 12.96 13.37 2.37
N MET A 162 12.02 13.22 1.45
CA MET A 162 11.75 11.97 0.76
C MET A 162 11.97 12.10 -0.75
N LEU A 163 12.53 11.05 -1.36
CA LEU A 163 12.34 10.72 -2.76
C LEU A 163 11.55 9.42 -2.84
N LEU A 164 10.31 9.49 -3.30
CA LEU A 164 9.47 8.32 -3.53
C LEU A 164 9.60 7.90 -4.98
N THR A 165 9.90 6.62 -5.20
CA THR A 165 10.12 6.10 -6.55
C THR A 165 9.32 4.85 -6.85
N ASP A 166 8.90 4.75 -8.11
CA ASP A 166 8.24 3.58 -8.67
C ASP A 166 8.29 3.63 -10.21
N LEU A 167 7.65 2.67 -10.88
CA LEU A 167 7.48 2.64 -12.33
C LEU A 167 6.52 3.75 -12.81
N SER A 168 6.70 4.15 -14.08
CA SER A 168 5.98 5.25 -14.72
C SER A 168 4.45 5.18 -14.55
N GLU A 169 3.90 3.97 -14.63
CA GLU A 169 2.48 3.64 -14.54
C GLU A 169 1.91 3.74 -13.12
N ILE A 170 2.77 3.67 -12.10
CA ILE A 170 2.39 3.79 -10.69
C ILE A 170 2.36 5.25 -10.24
N LEU A 171 3.23 6.09 -10.81
CA LEU A 171 3.40 7.49 -10.39
C LEU A 171 2.12 8.33 -10.39
N PRO A 172 1.18 8.21 -11.36
CA PRO A 172 -0.06 8.99 -11.32
C PRO A 172 -0.88 8.72 -10.05
N ASN A 173 -0.96 7.45 -9.63
CA ASN A 173 -1.69 7.08 -8.43
C ASN A 173 -0.96 7.51 -7.15
N LEU A 174 0.36 7.32 -7.12
CA LEU A 174 1.22 7.78 -6.02
C LEU A 174 1.09 9.30 -5.81
N LYS A 175 1.09 10.08 -6.89
CA LYS A 175 0.87 11.53 -6.85
C LYS A 175 -0.54 11.89 -6.36
N ARG A 176 -1.58 11.19 -6.83
CA ARG A 176 -2.95 11.35 -6.32
C ARG A 176 -3.03 11.12 -4.81
N ASN A 177 -2.38 10.07 -4.31
CA ASN A 177 -2.35 9.75 -2.88
C ASN A 177 -1.56 10.76 -2.06
N MET A 178 -0.42 11.23 -2.58
CA MET A 178 0.32 12.33 -1.98
C MET A 178 -0.55 13.59 -1.87
N ASP A 179 -1.23 13.96 -2.96
CA ASP A 179 -2.09 15.14 -3.03
C ASP A 179 -3.24 15.09 -2.00
N LYS A 180 -3.85 13.92 -1.81
CA LYS A 180 -4.90 13.69 -0.81
C LYS A 180 -4.44 13.89 0.63
N ASN A 181 -3.14 13.77 0.90
CA ASN A 181 -2.57 13.88 2.25
C ASN A 181 -1.74 15.17 2.43
N LYS A 182 -1.76 16.10 1.47
CA LYS A 182 -1.01 17.36 1.51
C LYS A 182 -1.29 18.23 2.73
N ASP A 183 -2.54 18.28 3.19
CA ASP A 183 -2.89 19.10 4.35
C ASP A 183 -2.25 18.54 5.63
N ARG A 184 -2.27 17.21 5.80
CA ARG A 184 -1.65 16.48 6.92
C ARG A 184 -0.12 16.66 6.93
N LEU A 185 0.43 16.76 5.73
CA LEU A 185 1.83 17.04 5.45
C LEU A 185 2.21 18.50 5.81
N SER A 186 1.30 19.45 5.62
CA SER A 186 1.51 20.89 5.90
C SER A 186 1.43 21.27 7.38
N GLU A 187 0.82 20.42 8.22
CA GLU A 187 0.81 20.58 9.68
C GLU A 187 2.16 20.22 10.32
N SER A 188 3.02 19.50 9.58
CA SER A 188 4.39 19.28 10.00
C SER A 188 5.17 20.60 9.93
N ARG A 189 5.95 20.90 10.98
CA ARG A 189 6.75 22.15 11.07
C ARG A 189 7.93 22.20 10.08
N TYR A 190 8.00 21.25 9.15
CA TYR A 190 9.12 21.03 8.24
C TYR A 190 8.64 21.24 6.80
N SER A 191 9.40 22.02 6.02
CA SER A 191 9.07 22.27 4.61
C SER A 191 8.98 20.94 3.85
N LEU A 192 7.89 20.77 3.10
CA LEU A 192 7.60 19.58 2.30
C LEU A 192 8.64 19.35 1.20
N ASP A 193 9.70 18.61 1.51
CA ASP A 193 10.64 18.09 0.52
C ASP A 193 10.34 16.62 0.24
N VAL A 194 9.13 16.35 -0.26
CA VAL A 194 8.71 15.01 -0.72
C VAL A 194 8.57 15.06 -2.24
N ASN A 195 9.53 14.44 -2.93
CA ASN A 195 9.57 14.37 -4.39
C ASN A 195 9.14 12.99 -4.87
N ILE A 196 8.52 12.93 -6.04
CA ILE A 196 8.09 11.68 -6.69
C ILE A 196 8.73 11.60 -8.08
N GLU A 197 9.52 10.56 -8.31
CA GLU A 197 10.21 10.34 -9.59
C GLU A 197 10.10 8.89 -10.08
N GLU A 198 10.26 8.72 -11.40
CA GLU A 198 10.37 7.40 -11.99
C GLU A 198 11.72 6.76 -11.66
N LEU A 199 11.70 5.50 -11.24
CA LEU A 199 12.90 4.70 -11.09
C LEU A 199 12.59 3.25 -11.45
N ASN A 200 12.82 2.91 -12.72
CA ASN A 200 12.80 1.52 -13.18
C ASN A 200 14.09 0.82 -12.76
N TRP A 201 14.00 -0.23 -11.95
CA TRP A 201 15.18 -0.94 -11.43
C TRP A 201 16.00 -1.65 -12.52
N LEU A 202 15.37 -2.00 -13.65
CA LEU A 202 16.07 -2.59 -14.81
C LEU A 202 16.94 -1.59 -15.55
N ASP A 203 16.56 -0.31 -15.52
CA ASP A 203 17.21 0.78 -16.27
C ASP A 203 17.38 2.01 -15.38
N PHE A 204 17.87 1.80 -14.14
CA PHE A 204 17.96 2.90 -13.17
C PHE A 204 18.92 4.00 -13.62
N GLU A 205 19.83 3.71 -14.56
CA GLU A 205 20.79 4.66 -15.13
C GLU A 205 20.10 5.75 -15.99
N SER A 206 18.87 5.49 -16.47
CA SER A 206 18.07 6.48 -17.18
C SER A 206 17.22 7.38 -16.26
N SER A 207 17.26 7.16 -14.94
CA SER A 207 16.55 8.01 -13.97
C SER A 207 17.22 9.39 -13.77
N GLU A 208 16.43 10.40 -13.43
CA GLU A 208 16.95 11.72 -13.07
C GLU A 208 17.82 11.67 -11.81
N ALA A 209 17.43 10.87 -10.81
CA ALA A 209 18.23 10.63 -9.61
C ALA A 209 19.64 10.12 -9.92
N TYR A 210 19.78 9.21 -10.91
CA TYR A 210 21.08 8.75 -11.37
C TYR A 210 21.89 9.87 -12.06
N ARG A 211 21.26 10.64 -12.96
CA ARG A 211 21.91 11.78 -13.66
C ARG A 211 22.42 12.83 -12.68
N ARG A 212 21.65 13.14 -11.63
CA ARG A 212 22.03 14.06 -10.54
C ARG A 212 23.08 13.49 -9.59
N ARG A 213 23.37 12.18 -9.70
CA ARG A 213 24.27 11.44 -8.79
C ARG A 213 23.80 11.49 -7.35
N ASP A 214 22.49 11.41 -7.15
CA ASP A 214 21.90 11.46 -5.82
C ASP A 214 22.39 10.28 -4.97
N LYS A 215 22.57 10.55 -3.66
CA LYS A 215 22.93 9.57 -2.65
C LYS A 215 22.02 9.73 -1.44
N PHE A 216 21.69 8.61 -0.82
CA PHE A 216 20.72 8.55 0.26
C PHE A 216 21.33 7.88 1.49
N GLU A 217 21.10 8.49 2.64
CA GLU A 217 21.51 7.97 3.93
C GLU A 217 20.60 6.81 4.36
N THR A 218 19.31 6.87 4.04
CA THR A 218 18.38 5.76 4.27
C THR A 218 17.69 5.38 2.98
N ILE A 219 17.68 4.09 2.65
CA ILE A 219 16.81 3.51 1.63
C ILE A 219 15.79 2.62 2.32
N VAL A 220 14.51 2.76 1.99
CA VAL A 220 13.40 2.03 2.58
C VAL A 220 12.67 1.26 1.49
N LEU A 221 12.28 0.01 1.80
CA LEU A 221 11.52 -0.85 0.90
C LEU A 221 10.45 -1.62 1.68
N SER A 222 9.24 -1.68 1.13
CA SER A 222 8.15 -2.49 1.66
C SER A 222 7.63 -3.46 0.58
N ASP A 223 7.66 -4.75 0.88
CA ASP A 223 7.27 -5.85 -0.03
C ASP A 223 7.92 -5.86 -1.44
N PRO A 224 9.24 -5.61 -1.62
CA PRO A 224 9.83 -5.36 -2.95
C PRO A 224 10.06 -6.59 -3.85
N ILE A 225 9.83 -7.83 -3.39
CA ILE A 225 10.25 -9.04 -4.14
C ILE A 225 9.10 -9.99 -4.49
N TYR A 226 8.82 -10.11 -5.79
CA TYR A 226 7.82 -11.03 -6.32
C TYR A 226 8.25 -11.78 -7.60
N SER A 227 9.46 -11.48 -8.11
CA SER A 227 10.10 -12.18 -9.23
C SER A 227 11.53 -12.59 -8.86
N SER A 228 12.05 -13.64 -9.51
CA SER A 228 13.42 -14.13 -9.33
C SER A 228 14.50 -13.13 -9.72
N GLU A 229 14.16 -12.11 -10.52
CA GLU A 229 15.12 -11.09 -10.96
C GLU A 229 15.28 -9.94 -9.95
N HIS A 230 14.28 -9.71 -9.10
CA HIS A 230 14.24 -8.57 -8.17
C HIS A 230 15.42 -8.52 -7.21
N PRO A 231 15.89 -9.64 -6.61
CA PRO A 231 17.08 -9.62 -5.75
C PRO A 231 18.30 -8.94 -6.37
N GLN A 232 18.60 -9.25 -7.64
CA GLN A 232 19.75 -8.68 -8.33
C GLN A 232 19.51 -7.21 -8.72
N MET A 233 18.32 -6.88 -9.23
CA MET A 233 17.97 -5.50 -9.58
C MET A 233 18.06 -4.58 -8.36
N LEU A 234 17.43 -4.98 -7.25
CA LEU A 234 17.45 -4.22 -6.00
C LEU A 234 18.86 -4.02 -5.47
N ALA A 235 19.70 -5.06 -5.49
CA ALA A 235 21.08 -4.91 -5.05
C ALA A 235 21.87 -3.92 -5.93
N ASN A 236 21.62 -3.87 -7.24
CA ASN A 236 22.25 -2.90 -8.12
C ASN A 236 21.80 -1.46 -7.80
N VAL A 237 20.50 -1.25 -7.64
CA VAL A 237 19.92 0.06 -7.29
C VAL A 237 20.41 0.51 -5.91
N VAL A 238 20.37 -0.36 -4.90
CA VAL A 238 20.88 -0.05 -3.55
C VAL A 238 22.37 0.29 -3.61
N ARG A 239 23.18 -0.50 -4.31
CA ARG A 239 24.61 -0.22 -4.49
C ARG A 239 24.84 1.15 -5.12
N GLN A 240 23.97 1.54 -6.06
CA GLN A 240 24.07 2.81 -6.75
C GLN A 240 23.67 4.00 -5.88
N PHE A 241 22.59 3.90 -5.11
CA PHE A 241 21.99 5.06 -4.45
C PHE A 241 22.35 5.22 -2.97
N LEU A 242 22.84 4.16 -2.31
CA LEU A 242 23.24 4.25 -0.91
C LEU A 242 24.52 5.10 -0.74
N GLU A 243 24.56 5.96 0.27
CA GLU A 243 25.72 6.77 0.64
C GLU A 243 26.74 5.95 1.45
N TYR A 244 27.46 5.01 0.81
CA TYR A 244 28.39 4.08 1.50
C TYR A 244 29.47 4.74 2.38
N GLU A 245 29.85 5.97 2.07
CA GLU A 245 30.85 6.73 2.85
C GLU A 245 30.28 7.29 4.16
N ASN A 246 28.96 7.30 4.32
CA ASN A 246 28.29 7.74 5.54
C ASN A 246 28.15 6.55 6.52
N PRO A 247 28.71 6.63 7.74
CA PRO A 247 28.64 5.56 8.74
C PRO A 247 27.22 5.30 9.27
N GLN A 248 26.28 6.21 9.05
CA GLN A 248 24.87 6.03 9.40
C GLN A 248 24.03 5.51 8.22
N ALA A 249 24.64 5.29 7.04
CA ALA A 249 23.92 4.81 5.87
C ALA A 249 23.31 3.44 6.11
N GLN A 250 22.05 3.28 5.70
CA GLN A 250 21.30 2.06 5.99
C GLN A 250 20.21 1.76 4.96
N VAL A 251 19.85 0.48 4.89
CA VAL A 251 18.73 -0.04 4.11
C VAL A 251 17.74 -0.72 5.05
N MET A 252 16.47 -0.33 5.00
CA MET A 252 15.40 -0.88 5.82
C MET A 252 14.43 -1.64 4.93
N LEU A 253 14.11 -2.87 5.30
CA LEU A 253 13.28 -3.79 4.51
C LEU A 253 12.17 -4.38 5.38
N GLN A 254 10.94 -4.36 4.87
CA GLN A 254 9.80 -5.10 5.40
C GLN A 254 9.27 -6.07 4.34
N LEU A 255 9.18 -7.37 4.66
CA LEU A 255 8.81 -8.42 3.71
C LEU A 255 7.87 -9.46 4.35
N PRO A 256 6.88 -10.00 3.63
CA PRO A 256 6.12 -11.15 4.11
C PRO A 256 6.94 -12.44 3.99
N LEU A 257 6.78 -13.36 4.96
CA LEU A 257 7.43 -14.67 5.00
C LEU A 257 6.64 -15.77 4.28
N ARG A 258 6.08 -15.43 3.12
CA ARG A 258 5.36 -16.38 2.26
C ARG A 258 6.25 -17.55 1.81
N ALA A 259 5.78 -18.79 1.91
CA ALA A 259 6.56 -19.99 1.60
C ALA A 259 7.09 -20.03 0.15
N LYS A 260 6.33 -19.50 -0.82
CA LYS A 260 6.71 -19.49 -2.24
C LYS A 260 7.92 -18.60 -2.57
N PHE A 261 8.30 -17.69 -1.67
CA PHE A 261 9.36 -16.71 -1.90
C PHE A 261 10.60 -16.97 -1.03
N VAL A 262 10.74 -18.17 -0.44
CA VAL A 262 11.89 -18.52 0.42
C VAL A 262 13.21 -18.38 -0.34
N ASP A 263 13.30 -18.96 -1.54
CA ASP A 263 14.54 -18.93 -2.33
C ASP A 263 14.88 -17.52 -2.82
N ILE A 264 13.86 -16.75 -3.23
CA ILE A 264 14.01 -15.35 -3.66
C ILE A 264 14.47 -14.47 -2.49
N ARG A 265 13.92 -14.66 -1.28
CA ARG A 265 14.40 -13.99 -0.06
C ARG A 265 15.84 -14.36 0.25
N ALA A 266 16.19 -15.64 0.21
CA ALA A 266 17.54 -16.12 0.46
C ALA A 266 18.54 -15.50 -0.52
N ASP A 267 18.14 -15.37 -1.80
CA ASP A 267 18.94 -14.71 -2.81
C ASP A 267 19.11 -13.21 -2.51
N LEU A 268 18.04 -12.49 -2.16
CA LEU A 268 18.13 -11.08 -1.76
C LEU A 268 19.13 -10.88 -0.62
N TRP A 269 19.08 -11.71 0.43
CA TRP A 269 20.04 -11.63 1.54
C TRP A 269 21.48 -11.81 1.10
N ARG A 270 21.72 -12.72 0.15
CA ARG A 270 23.05 -12.93 -0.43
C ARG A 270 23.47 -11.73 -1.26
N LYS A 271 22.62 -11.22 -2.14
CA LYS A 271 22.92 -10.05 -2.98
C LYS A 271 23.23 -8.79 -2.17
N LEU A 272 22.50 -8.55 -1.07
CA LEU A 272 22.80 -7.45 -0.15
C LEU A 272 24.18 -7.61 0.51
N ARG A 273 24.56 -8.84 0.87
CA ARG A 273 25.91 -9.13 1.38
C ARG A 273 27.00 -8.94 0.33
N ASP A 274 26.72 -9.33 -0.91
CA ASP A 274 27.66 -9.22 -2.05
C ASP A 274 28.00 -7.74 -2.35
N ILE A 275 27.05 -6.81 -2.13
CA ILE A 275 27.28 -5.36 -2.26
C ILE A 275 27.82 -4.71 -0.97
N GLY A 276 28.37 -5.50 -0.05
CA GLY A 276 29.06 -5.01 1.14
C GLY A 276 28.16 -4.61 2.31
N LEU A 277 26.88 -5.01 2.32
CA LEU A 277 26.01 -4.78 3.47
C LEU A 277 26.05 -5.93 4.47
N SER A 278 25.68 -5.64 5.72
CA SER A 278 25.47 -6.61 6.79
C SER A 278 24.23 -6.25 7.59
N PRO A 279 23.43 -7.24 8.04
CA PRO A 279 22.26 -6.96 8.85
C PRO A 279 22.69 -6.61 10.27
N ILE A 280 22.16 -5.51 10.81
CA ILE A 280 22.46 -5.04 12.18
C ILE A 280 21.28 -5.22 13.14
N ARG A 281 20.06 -5.29 12.59
CA ARG A 281 18.82 -5.53 13.35
C ARG A 281 17.87 -6.34 12.49
N GLN A 282 17.24 -7.35 13.07
CA GLN A 282 16.27 -8.21 12.39
C GLN A 282 15.24 -8.69 13.40
N HIS A 283 13.97 -8.74 13.01
CA HIS A 283 12.94 -9.41 13.79
C HIS A 283 11.82 -9.92 12.90
N GLN A 284 11.01 -10.81 13.44
CA GLN A 284 9.76 -11.23 12.83
C GLN A 284 8.59 -10.69 13.63
N GLU A 285 7.52 -10.35 12.95
CA GLU A 285 6.29 -9.85 13.56
C GLU A 285 5.07 -10.42 12.83
N ARG A 286 3.91 -10.38 13.47
CA ARG A 286 2.65 -10.79 12.83
C ARG A 286 1.93 -9.55 12.33
N GLY A 287 1.39 -9.62 11.13
CA GLY A 287 0.55 -8.59 10.56
C GLY A 287 -0.64 -9.16 9.83
N ARG A 288 -1.44 -8.28 9.24
CA ARG A 288 -2.60 -8.63 8.44
C ARG A 288 -2.61 -7.79 7.17
N ASP A 289 -3.05 -8.39 6.07
CA ASP A 289 -3.54 -7.68 4.89
C ASP A 289 -4.91 -8.23 4.47
N ASP A 290 -5.43 -7.79 3.32
CA ASP A 290 -6.73 -8.24 2.80
C ASP A 290 -6.84 -9.77 2.56
N PHE A 291 -5.71 -10.48 2.56
CA PHE A 291 -5.64 -11.93 2.36
C PHE A 291 -5.46 -12.70 3.68
N GLY A 292 -5.43 -12.00 4.82
CA GLY A 292 -5.41 -12.60 6.14
C GLY A 292 -4.14 -12.29 6.95
N GLU A 293 -3.93 -13.07 7.99
CA GLU A 293 -2.74 -12.94 8.85
C GLU A 293 -1.53 -13.59 8.20
N GLU A 294 -0.39 -12.92 8.31
CA GLU A 294 0.89 -13.37 7.78
C GLU A 294 2.02 -13.02 8.75
N THR A 295 3.12 -13.77 8.69
CA THR A 295 4.35 -13.39 9.41
C THR A 295 5.23 -12.55 8.50
N TYR A 296 5.72 -11.44 9.02
CA TYR A 296 6.60 -10.52 8.30
C TYR A 296 7.99 -10.53 8.92
N PHE A 297 8.96 -10.14 8.12
CA PHE A 297 10.35 -10.01 8.51
C PHE A 297 10.82 -8.59 8.24
N TRP A 298 11.23 -7.93 9.32
CA TRP A 298 11.84 -6.62 9.28
C TRP A 298 13.35 -6.75 9.42
N SER A 299 14.10 -5.92 8.68
CA SER A 299 15.55 -5.85 8.84
C SER A 299 16.16 -4.49 8.50
N VAL A 300 17.26 -4.18 9.19
CA VAL A 300 18.13 -3.03 8.89
C VAL A 300 19.51 -3.53 8.51
N TRP A 301 20.01 -3.03 7.39
CA TRP A 301 21.31 -3.39 6.81
C TRP A 301 22.19 -2.16 6.70
N ARG A 302 23.48 -2.28 7.01
CA ARG A 302 24.46 -1.20 6.89
C ARG A 302 25.70 -1.64 6.11
N PRO A 303 26.43 -0.71 5.46
CA PRO A 303 27.76 -0.97 4.95
C PRO A 303 28.63 -1.61 6.03
N ARG A 304 29.39 -2.64 5.68
CA ARG A 304 30.39 -3.20 6.59
C ARG A 304 31.43 -2.12 6.86
N GLU A 305 31.73 -1.87 8.13
CA GLU A 305 32.94 -1.15 8.49
C GLU A 305 34.11 -1.96 7.93
N TYR A 306 34.94 -1.34 7.09
CA TYR A 306 36.22 -1.93 6.72
C TYR A 306 37.05 -1.99 8.01
N ILE A 307 37.14 -3.18 8.62
CA ILE A 307 38.07 -3.48 9.72
C ILE A 307 39.49 -3.48 9.17
#